data_AF-A0A967DCG6-F1
#
_entry.id   AF-A0A967DCG6-F1
#
_cell.length_a   1.000
_cell.length_b   1.000
_cell.length_c   1.000
_cell.angle_alpha   90.00
_cell.angle_beta   90.00
_cell.angle_gamma   90.00
#
_symmetry.space_group_name_H-M   'P 1'
#
loop_
_entity.id
_entity.type
_entity.pdbx_description
1 polymer ?
#
loop_
_entity_poly.entity_id
_entity_poly.type
_entity_poly.pdbx_seq_one_letter_code
_entity_poly.pdbx_strand_id
1 'polypeptide(L)'
;MDIPLLKYLDILIGLSVAMLIVSTVVMALAQVLLTSSYARARYLAEGLGELLGQLDPVLLGQHQEYLAQRILRHPMIGRGNTWFGEFTGWARNLWRRNRKQLPLPRVNPGSVMQREELVAILLEWASGEGPMAQQDRDMIRAGNDHEDAGLLRVREALAKALLNGGIADPAAVAKRVRQLTLEQERANPQLPSSQWRTQAVLDGAASDFTWKLFSWHDNTLERIKAAFALEARVLSCVLALIVCFAIKLDGFELVKRLTVDGKYLDAMVARATVAQKHFEDVAKAVPSGGLTGAADKALKDATDAKLGLDAAIGTLKEPTLALFQDWRDKGEAKTMADVPWWPLTDLWSWSLTRITAEGYPDHIPGLLFS
;
A
#
# COMPACT_ATOMS: atom_id res chain seq x y z
N MET A 1 43.40 31.03 -10.85
CA MET A 1 42.82 31.21 -9.51
C MET A 1 41.83 30.09 -9.32
N ASP A 2 42.29 28.99 -8.74
CA ASP A 2 41.44 27.84 -8.44
C ASP A 2 40.47 28.24 -7.35
N ILE A 3 39.21 28.49 -7.72
CA ILE A 3 38.21 28.94 -6.77
C ILE A 3 37.89 27.74 -5.89
N PRO A 4 38.28 27.73 -4.60
CA PRO A 4 38.09 26.58 -3.71
C PRO A 4 36.61 26.17 -3.61
N LEU A 5 35.70 27.07 -3.95
CA LEU A 5 34.25 26.87 -4.04
C LEU A 5 33.85 25.70 -4.96
N LEU A 6 34.51 25.51 -6.11
CA LEU A 6 34.16 24.44 -7.06
C LEU A 6 34.39 23.05 -6.45
N LYS A 7 35.45 22.91 -5.64
CA LYS A 7 35.76 21.64 -4.95
C LYS A 7 34.75 21.31 -3.86
N TYR A 8 34.23 22.32 -3.14
CA TYR A 8 33.17 22.09 -2.14
C TYR A 8 31.84 21.71 -2.79
N LEU A 9 31.53 22.26 -3.97
CA LEU A 9 30.34 21.92 -4.74
C LEU A 9 30.35 20.44 -5.18
N ASP A 10 31.49 19.96 -5.68
CA ASP A 10 31.66 18.57 -6.11
C ASP A 10 31.51 17.57 -4.94
N ILE A 11 32.04 17.90 -3.76
CA ILE A 11 31.87 17.09 -2.54
C ILE A 11 30.40 17.03 -2.12
N LEU A 12 29.68 18.16 -2.20
CA LEU A 12 28.27 18.23 -1.84
C LEU A 12 27.42 17.41 -2.80
N ILE A 13 27.69 17.48 -4.11
CA ILE A 13 27.04 16.64 -5.13
C ILE A 13 27.29 15.16 -4.85
N GLY A 14 28.54 14.77 -4.57
CA GLY A 14 28.89 13.38 -4.24
C GLY A 14 28.16 12.86 -3.01
N LEU A 15 28.05 13.67 -1.95
CA LEU A 15 27.32 13.33 -0.74
C LEU A 15 25.82 13.17 -1.01
N SER A 16 25.20 14.10 -1.75
CA SER A 16 23.78 14.02 -2.12
C SER A 16 23.46 12.76 -2.91
N VAL A 17 24.30 12.39 -3.89
CA VAL A 17 24.15 11.16 -4.68
C VAL A 17 24.27 9.92 -3.80
N ALA A 18 25.25 9.88 -2.89
CA ALA A 18 25.40 8.76 -1.96
C ALA A 18 24.16 8.61 -1.06
N MET A 19 23.64 9.71 -0.52
CA MET A 19 22.42 9.70 0.31
C MET A 19 21.19 9.25 -0.48
N LEU A 20 21.06 9.66 -1.75
CA LEU A 20 19.97 9.21 -2.62
C LEU A 20 20.01 7.70 -2.86
N ILE A 21 21.19 7.14 -3.18
CA ILE A 21 21.34 5.69 -3.41
C ILE A 21 20.96 4.90 -2.16
N VAL A 22 21.43 5.33 -1.00
CA VAL A 22 21.11 4.68 0.28
C VAL A 22 19.60 4.74 0.55
N SER A 23 18.96 5.87 0.31
CA SER A 23 17.51 6.03 0.46
C SER A 23 16.72 5.08 -0.43
N THR A 24 17.11 4.93 -1.71
CA THR A 24 16.47 3.98 -2.62
C THR A 24 16.60 2.53 -2.15
N VAL A 25 17.77 2.14 -1.62
CA VAL A 25 17.99 0.80 -1.07
C VAL A 25 17.11 0.54 0.14
N VAL A 26 17.04 1.48 1.09
CA VAL A 26 16.19 1.37 2.28
C VAL A 26 14.72 1.25 1.87
N MET A 27 14.27 2.07 0.91
CA MET A 27 12.91 2.01 0.40
C MET A 27 12.60 0.66 -0.25
N ALA A 28 13.49 0.14 -1.10
CA ALA A 28 13.31 -1.16 -1.74
C ALA A 28 13.23 -2.30 -0.71
N LEU A 29 14.09 -2.28 0.32
CA LEU A 29 14.06 -3.27 1.40
C LEU A 29 12.76 -3.19 2.21
N ALA A 30 12.30 -1.97 2.54
CA ALA A 30 11.04 -1.77 3.24
C ALA A 30 9.86 -2.32 2.43
N GLN A 31 9.81 -2.03 1.12
CA GLN A 31 8.77 -2.55 0.22
C GLN A 31 8.79 -4.08 0.15
N VAL A 32 9.97 -4.69 0.04
CA VAL A 32 10.11 -6.16 0.03
C VAL A 32 9.59 -6.76 1.33
N LEU A 33 9.94 -6.19 2.49
CA LEU A 33 9.51 -6.69 3.80
C LEU A 33 8.01 -6.51 4.03
N LEU A 34 7.44 -5.37 3.65
CA LEU A 34 5.99 -5.12 3.77
C LEU A 34 5.18 -6.05 2.85
N THR A 35 5.66 -6.29 1.64
CA THR A 35 5.00 -7.19 0.68
C THR A 35 5.10 -8.65 1.12
N SER A 36 6.29 -9.05 1.58
CA SER A 36 6.58 -10.39 2.10
C SER A 36 5.79 -10.76 3.36
N SER A 37 5.60 -9.80 4.26
CA SER A 37 4.90 -10.01 5.54
C SER A 37 3.38 -10.03 5.40
N TYR A 38 2.84 -9.74 4.22
CA TYR A 38 1.41 -9.57 3.98
C TYR A 38 0.75 -8.60 4.99
N ALA A 39 1.50 -7.57 5.42
CA ALA A 39 1.07 -6.66 6.49
C ALA A 39 -0.30 -6.04 6.20
N ARG A 40 -0.55 -5.62 4.96
CA ARG A 40 -1.84 -5.07 4.54
C ARG A 40 -3.00 -6.05 4.70
N ALA A 41 -2.80 -7.33 4.37
CA ALA A 41 -3.84 -8.35 4.53
C ALA A 41 -4.11 -8.66 6.01
N ARG A 42 -3.10 -8.57 6.88
CA ARG A 42 -3.27 -8.74 8.33
C ARG A 42 -4.14 -7.64 8.94
N TYR A 43 -3.84 -6.37 8.66
CA TYR A 43 -4.68 -5.28 9.16
C TYR A 43 -6.08 -5.31 8.57
N LEU A 44 -6.20 -5.68 7.29
CA LEU A 44 -7.51 -5.86 6.67
C LEU A 44 -8.31 -6.95 7.38
N ALA A 45 -7.68 -8.06 7.76
CA ALA A 45 -8.34 -9.13 8.53
C ALA A 45 -8.76 -8.66 9.92
N GLU A 46 -7.90 -7.91 10.61
CA GLU A 46 -8.19 -7.39 11.94
C GLU A 46 -9.35 -6.40 11.92
N GLY A 47 -9.30 -5.37 11.06
CA GLY A 47 -10.37 -4.40 11.02
C GLY A 47 -11.66 -4.93 10.36
N LEU A 48 -11.59 -5.86 9.41
CA LEU A 48 -12.79 -6.57 8.95
C LEU A 48 -13.42 -7.40 10.08
N GLY A 49 -12.60 -7.99 10.95
CA GLY A 49 -13.07 -8.65 12.17
C GLY A 49 -13.82 -7.67 13.06
N GLU A 50 -13.20 -6.55 13.42
CA GLU A 50 -13.85 -5.49 14.22
C GLU A 50 -15.17 -5.04 13.61
N LEU A 51 -15.20 -4.81 12.29
CA LEU A 51 -16.38 -4.38 11.56
C LEU A 51 -17.50 -5.41 11.65
N LEU A 52 -17.22 -6.69 11.37
CA LEU A 52 -18.21 -7.76 11.46
C LEU A 52 -18.72 -7.94 12.90
N GLY A 53 -17.83 -7.79 13.89
CA GLY A 53 -18.22 -7.79 15.30
C GLY A 53 -19.13 -6.61 15.68
N GLN A 54 -19.01 -5.46 15.02
CA GLN A 54 -19.89 -4.32 15.24
C GLN A 54 -21.28 -4.49 14.61
N LEU A 55 -21.40 -5.22 13.49
CA LEU A 55 -22.68 -5.46 12.79
C LEU A 55 -23.68 -6.21 13.65
N ASP A 56 -23.24 -7.30 14.26
CA ASP A 56 -24.01 -8.07 15.23
C ASP A 56 -23.07 -8.57 16.34
N PRO A 57 -22.96 -7.84 17.46
CA PRO A 57 -22.00 -8.16 18.52
C PRO A 57 -22.34 -9.47 19.24
N VAL A 58 -23.59 -9.92 19.17
CA VAL A 58 -24.05 -11.13 19.87
C VAL A 58 -23.68 -12.37 19.04
N LEU A 59 -23.97 -12.35 17.74
CA LEU A 59 -23.78 -13.50 16.86
C LEU A 59 -22.39 -13.52 16.21
N LEU A 60 -21.94 -12.40 15.64
CA LEU A 60 -20.70 -12.34 14.86
C LEU A 60 -19.47 -12.07 15.73
N GLY A 61 -19.64 -11.41 16.88
CA GLY A 61 -18.54 -11.08 17.79
C GLY A 61 -17.72 -12.30 18.24
N GLN A 62 -18.35 -13.46 18.41
CA GLN A 62 -17.67 -14.71 18.79
C GLN A 62 -16.82 -15.30 17.66
N HIS A 63 -17.14 -14.97 16.41
CA HIS A 63 -16.55 -15.57 15.21
C HIS A 63 -15.81 -14.56 14.32
N GLN A 64 -15.72 -13.30 14.73
CA GLN A 64 -15.24 -12.19 13.91
C GLN A 64 -13.86 -12.40 13.28
N GLU A 65 -12.88 -12.91 14.04
CA GLU A 65 -11.53 -13.15 13.53
C GLU A 65 -11.52 -14.26 12.48
N TYR A 66 -12.31 -15.31 12.71
CA TYR A 66 -12.42 -16.42 11.77
C TYR A 66 -13.17 -15.98 10.50
N LEU A 67 -14.31 -15.31 10.64
CA LEU A 67 -15.08 -14.76 9.53
C LEU A 67 -14.20 -13.89 8.63
N ALA A 68 -13.48 -12.93 9.21
CA ALA A 68 -12.63 -12.03 8.46
C ALA A 68 -11.50 -12.75 7.71
N GLN A 69 -10.81 -13.69 8.37
CA GLN A 69 -9.76 -14.48 7.72
C GLN A 69 -10.31 -15.39 6.63
N ARG A 70 -11.52 -15.90 6.81
CA ARG A 70 -12.18 -16.81 5.86
C ARG A 70 -12.65 -16.04 4.62
N ILE A 71 -13.24 -14.86 4.80
CA ILE A 71 -13.66 -13.96 3.70
C ILE A 71 -12.44 -13.45 2.92
N LEU A 72 -11.33 -13.09 3.58
CA LEU A 72 -10.13 -12.62 2.87
C LEU A 72 -9.40 -13.69 2.08
N ARG A 73 -9.65 -14.97 2.37
CA ARG A 73 -9.09 -16.10 1.61
C ARG A 73 -10.06 -16.62 0.55
N HIS A 74 -11.12 -15.88 0.26
CA HIS A 74 -12.03 -16.15 -0.83
C HIS A 74 -11.24 -16.30 -2.15
N PRO A 75 -11.52 -17.29 -3.01
CA PRO A 75 -10.66 -17.60 -4.18
C PRO A 75 -10.56 -16.47 -5.20
N MET A 76 -11.54 -15.56 -5.25
CA MET A 76 -11.47 -14.36 -6.12
C MET A 76 -10.62 -13.22 -5.55
N ILE A 77 -10.36 -13.23 -4.24
CA ILE A 77 -9.63 -12.14 -3.52
C ILE A 77 -8.25 -12.62 -3.06
N GLY A 78 -8.17 -13.89 -2.70
CA GLY A 78 -6.99 -14.56 -2.23
C GLY A 78 -5.91 -14.57 -3.31
N ARG A 79 -4.67 -14.37 -2.88
CA ARG A 79 -3.52 -14.36 -3.79
C ARG A 79 -2.93 -15.76 -3.91
N GLY A 80 -2.46 -16.07 -5.13
CA GLY A 80 -1.52 -17.16 -5.34
C GLY A 80 -0.25 -16.94 -4.51
N ASN A 81 0.41 -18.03 -4.13
CA ASN A 81 1.69 -17.93 -3.43
C ASN A 81 2.74 -17.36 -4.39
N THR A 82 3.30 -16.20 -4.08
CA THR A 82 4.47 -15.71 -4.81
C THR A 82 5.71 -16.49 -4.36
N TRP A 83 6.62 -16.79 -5.29
CA TRP A 83 7.88 -17.47 -5.00
C TRP A 83 8.68 -16.79 -3.87
N PHE A 84 8.66 -15.45 -3.79
CA PHE A 84 9.26 -14.70 -2.68
C PHE A 84 8.61 -15.00 -1.32
N GLY A 85 7.29 -15.26 -1.29
CA GLY A 85 6.57 -15.60 -0.06
C GLY A 85 6.98 -16.97 0.50
N GLU A 86 7.45 -17.90 -0.32
CA GLU A 86 8.03 -19.16 0.18
C GLU A 86 9.40 -18.91 0.81
N PHE A 87 10.23 -18.14 0.12
CA PHE A 87 11.59 -17.80 0.58
C PHE A 87 11.60 -17.02 1.90
N THR A 88 10.68 -16.09 2.09
CA THR A 88 10.60 -15.26 3.31
C THR A 88 9.71 -15.84 4.41
N GLY A 89 9.26 -17.09 4.26
CA GLY A 89 8.40 -17.77 5.23
C GLY A 89 8.97 -17.76 6.66
N TRP A 90 10.30 -17.75 6.80
CA TRP A 90 11.00 -17.68 8.10
C TRP A 90 10.67 -16.38 8.87
N ALA A 91 10.68 -15.23 8.19
CA ALA A 91 10.37 -13.93 8.81
C ALA A 91 8.90 -13.88 9.25
N ARG A 92 8.01 -14.50 8.47
CA ARG A 92 6.59 -14.65 8.81
C ARG A 92 6.38 -15.53 10.04
N ASN A 93 7.13 -16.64 10.15
CA ASN A 93 7.02 -17.54 11.29
C ASN A 93 7.53 -16.89 12.58
N LEU A 94 8.52 -16.01 12.50
CA LEU A 94 9.03 -15.25 13.65
C LEU A 94 7.96 -14.31 14.25
N TRP A 95 7.02 -13.86 13.43
CA TRP A 95 5.92 -12.96 13.81
C TRP A 95 4.57 -13.69 14.03
N ARG A 96 4.51 -15.01 13.77
CA ARG A 96 3.30 -15.81 14.01
C ARG A 96 3.17 -16.09 15.51
N ARG A 97 2.31 -15.33 16.19
CA ARG A 97 1.80 -15.74 17.51
C ARG A 97 1.01 -17.04 17.34
N ASN A 98 1.38 -18.08 18.08
CA ASN A 98 0.68 -19.35 18.20
C ASN A 98 -0.81 -19.12 18.56
N ARG A 99 -1.70 -19.07 17.56
CA ARG A 99 -3.16 -19.09 17.76
C ARG A 99 -3.72 -20.38 17.19
N LYS A 100 -4.45 -21.11 18.02
CA LYS A 100 -5.27 -22.26 17.62
C LYS A 100 -6.42 -21.71 16.75
N GLN A 101 -6.29 -21.79 15.44
CA GLN A 101 -7.32 -21.34 14.50
C GLN A 101 -8.01 -22.56 13.89
N LEU A 102 -9.33 -22.44 13.71
CA LEU A 102 -10.16 -23.29 12.85
C LEU A 102 -9.50 -23.46 11.47
N PRO A 103 -9.80 -24.52 10.70
CA PRO A 103 -9.16 -24.78 9.42
C PRO A 103 -9.36 -23.60 8.46
N LEU A 104 -8.23 -23.04 8.01
CA LEU A 104 -8.21 -21.99 7.00
C LEU A 104 -7.75 -22.60 5.67
N PRO A 105 -8.33 -22.16 4.54
CA PRO A 105 -7.93 -22.67 3.24
C PRO A 105 -6.49 -22.27 2.95
N ARG A 106 -5.74 -23.10 2.22
CA ARG A 106 -4.32 -22.89 1.87
C ARG A 106 -4.09 -21.78 0.83
N VAL A 107 -4.97 -20.78 0.78
CA VAL A 107 -4.87 -19.60 -0.07
C VAL A 107 -4.40 -18.43 0.78
N ASN A 108 -3.50 -17.59 0.25
CA ASN A 108 -3.05 -16.40 0.97
C ASN A 108 -4.17 -15.36 1.00
N PRO A 109 -4.34 -14.62 2.12
CA PRO A 109 -5.38 -13.61 2.22
C PRO A 109 -5.15 -12.47 1.23
N GLY A 110 -6.22 -11.94 0.64
CA GLY A 110 -6.16 -10.75 -0.18
C GLY A 110 -5.86 -9.49 0.62
N SER A 111 -5.37 -8.46 -0.07
CA SER A 111 -5.01 -7.17 0.55
C SER A 111 -5.96 -6.03 0.22
N VAL A 112 -6.92 -6.27 -0.65
CA VAL A 112 -7.93 -5.31 -1.10
C VAL A 112 -9.24 -6.06 -1.13
N MET A 113 -10.27 -5.44 -0.59
CA MET A 113 -11.63 -5.94 -0.59
C MET A 113 -12.55 -4.74 -0.71
N GLN A 114 -13.35 -4.72 -1.78
CA GLN A 114 -14.35 -3.68 -1.97
C GLN A 114 -15.58 -3.97 -1.10
N ARG A 115 -16.34 -2.93 -0.76
CA ARG A 115 -17.52 -3.06 0.12
C ARG A 115 -18.62 -3.93 -0.52
N GLU A 116 -18.79 -3.81 -1.83
CA GLU A 116 -19.73 -4.56 -2.65
C GLU A 116 -19.34 -6.05 -2.74
N GLU A 117 -18.04 -6.33 -2.84
CA GLU A 117 -17.51 -7.70 -2.82
C GLU A 117 -17.76 -8.34 -1.46
N LEU A 118 -17.59 -7.58 -0.37
CA LEU A 118 -17.88 -8.07 0.97
C LEU A 118 -19.35 -8.46 1.12
N VAL A 119 -20.30 -7.63 0.68
CA VAL A 119 -21.74 -7.97 0.72
C VAL A 119 -22.02 -9.21 -0.11
N ALA A 120 -21.55 -9.24 -1.35
CA ALA A 120 -21.78 -10.37 -2.24
C ALA A 120 -21.25 -11.69 -1.62
N ILE A 121 -20.02 -11.69 -1.12
CA ILE A 121 -19.42 -12.86 -0.48
C ILE A 121 -20.21 -13.31 0.75
N LEU A 122 -20.65 -12.38 1.60
CA LEU A 122 -21.44 -12.71 2.79
C LEU A 122 -22.80 -13.32 2.42
N LEU A 123 -23.49 -12.76 1.42
CA LEU A 123 -24.76 -13.29 0.93
C LEU A 123 -24.61 -14.68 0.33
N GLU A 124 -23.63 -14.86 -0.56
CA GLU A 124 -23.34 -16.14 -1.20
C GLU A 124 -22.99 -17.19 -0.15
N TRP A 125 -22.10 -16.86 0.78
CA TRP A 125 -21.69 -17.80 1.79
C TRP A 125 -22.82 -18.17 2.75
N ALA A 126 -23.62 -17.20 3.19
CA ALA A 126 -24.80 -17.46 4.02
C ALA A 126 -25.84 -18.34 3.31
N SER A 127 -26.01 -18.16 1.99
CA SER A 127 -26.88 -19.01 1.16
C SER A 127 -26.36 -20.43 0.95
N GLY A 128 -25.09 -20.71 1.30
CA GLY A 128 -24.44 -21.98 1.00
C GLY A 128 -24.09 -22.13 -0.49
N GLU A 129 -24.15 -21.05 -1.26
CA GLU A 129 -23.74 -20.97 -2.66
C GLU A 129 -22.35 -20.34 -2.79
N GLY A 130 -21.84 -20.32 -4.02
CA GLY A 130 -20.57 -19.68 -4.35
C GLY A 130 -19.34 -20.53 -4.00
N PRO A 131 -18.15 -20.02 -4.35
CA PRO A 131 -16.93 -20.80 -4.30
C PRO A 131 -16.45 -21.02 -2.85
N MET A 132 -16.82 -20.14 -1.92
CA MET A 132 -16.54 -20.29 -0.49
C MET A 132 -17.31 -21.45 0.14
N ALA A 133 -18.60 -21.61 -0.20
CA ALA A 133 -19.39 -22.74 0.24
C ALA A 133 -18.98 -24.06 -0.43
N GLN A 134 -18.43 -24.00 -1.65
CA GLN A 134 -17.79 -25.16 -2.27
C GLN A 134 -16.51 -25.55 -1.53
N GLN A 135 -15.66 -24.58 -1.20
CA GLN A 135 -14.47 -24.84 -0.37
C GLN A 135 -14.84 -25.41 1.00
N ASP A 136 -15.93 -24.96 1.63
CA ASP A 136 -16.43 -25.56 2.87
C ASP A 136 -16.78 -27.04 2.66
N ARG A 137 -17.52 -27.36 1.60
CA ARG A 137 -17.87 -28.75 1.25
C ARG A 137 -16.63 -29.61 0.98
N ASP A 138 -15.63 -29.06 0.33
CA ASP A 138 -14.39 -29.78 0.03
C ASP A 138 -13.54 -30.00 1.29
N MET A 139 -13.50 -29.04 2.22
CA MET A 139 -12.87 -29.21 3.53
C MET A 139 -13.60 -30.25 4.38
N ILE A 140 -14.94 -30.20 4.43
CA ILE A 140 -15.77 -31.18 5.13
C ILE A 140 -15.54 -32.60 4.56
N ARG A 141 -15.42 -32.73 3.23
CA ARG A 141 -15.09 -34.01 2.59
C ARG A 141 -13.66 -34.49 2.89
N ALA A 142 -12.72 -33.57 3.13
CA ALA A 142 -11.32 -33.88 3.38
C ALA A 142 -11.00 -34.27 4.84
N GLY A 143 -11.92 -34.01 5.79
CA GLY A 143 -11.98 -34.70 7.08
C GLY A 143 -12.03 -33.84 8.36
N ASN A 144 -12.40 -34.53 9.45
CA ASN A 144 -12.61 -34.16 10.87
C ASN A 144 -13.97 -33.53 11.23
N ASP A 145 -14.92 -34.38 11.67
CA ASP A 145 -16.30 -34.05 12.11
C ASP A 145 -16.41 -32.85 13.08
N HIS A 146 -15.40 -32.60 13.92
CA HIS A 146 -15.39 -31.49 14.88
C HIS A 146 -15.18 -30.12 14.23
N GLU A 147 -14.44 -30.05 13.12
CA GLU A 147 -14.17 -28.80 12.40
C GLU A 147 -15.38 -28.39 11.55
N ASP A 148 -16.10 -29.39 11.04
CA ASP A 148 -17.34 -29.22 10.26
C ASP A 148 -18.45 -28.58 11.09
N ALA A 149 -18.61 -29.03 12.34
CA ALA A 149 -19.60 -28.47 13.26
C ALA A 149 -19.31 -26.98 13.57
N GLY A 150 -18.04 -26.58 13.60
CA GLY A 150 -17.63 -25.18 13.78
C GLY A 150 -17.99 -24.30 12.57
N LEU A 151 -17.66 -24.76 11.36
CA LEU A 151 -17.99 -24.08 10.10
C LEU A 151 -19.49 -23.84 9.95
N LEU A 152 -20.31 -24.86 10.21
CA LEU A 152 -21.76 -24.77 10.12
C LEU A 152 -22.33 -23.76 11.12
N ARG A 153 -21.82 -23.72 12.36
CA ARG A 153 -22.22 -22.73 13.37
C ARG A 153 -21.92 -21.29 12.94
N VAL A 154 -20.75 -21.07 12.35
CA VAL A 154 -20.37 -19.73 11.85
C VAL A 154 -21.31 -19.28 10.73
N ARG A 155 -21.62 -20.18 9.79
CA ARG A 155 -22.56 -19.87 8.69
C ARG A 155 -23.98 -19.63 9.20
N GLU A 156 -24.43 -20.41 10.19
CA GLU A 156 -25.72 -20.22 10.83
C GLU A 156 -25.79 -18.88 11.58
N ALA A 157 -24.73 -18.51 12.31
CA ALA A 157 -24.63 -17.21 12.97
C ALA A 157 -24.69 -16.06 11.94
N LEU A 158 -24.02 -16.20 10.80
CA LEU A 158 -24.09 -15.24 9.70
C LEU A 158 -25.51 -15.14 9.12
N ALA A 159 -26.17 -16.26 8.85
CA ALA A 159 -27.54 -16.27 8.33
C ALA A 159 -28.51 -15.59 9.30
N LYS A 160 -28.37 -15.83 10.61
CA LYS A 160 -29.16 -15.15 11.64
C LYS A 160 -28.85 -13.65 11.73
N ALA A 161 -27.58 -13.24 11.62
CA ALA A 161 -27.20 -11.84 11.60
C ALA A 161 -27.78 -11.10 10.38
N LEU A 162 -27.77 -11.74 9.20
CA LEU A 162 -28.41 -11.20 7.99
C LEU A 162 -29.93 -11.08 8.16
N LEU A 163 -30.57 -12.09 8.75
CA LEU A 163 -32.01 -12.05 9.07
C LEU A 163 -32.33 -10.88 10.01
N ASN A 164 -31.55 -10.71 11.09
CA ASN A 164 -31.69 -9.58 12.03
C ASN A 164 -31.50 -8.22 11.34
N GLY A 165 -30.66 -8.17 10.31
CA GLY A 165 -30.38 -6.97 9.53
C GLY A 165 -31.34 -6.74 8.34
N GLY A 166 -32.43 -7.50 8.24
CA GLY A 166 -33.48 -7.31 7.24
C GLY A 166 -33.36 -8.15 5.97
N ILE A 167 -32.44 -9.12 5.92
CA ILE A 167 -32.22 -10.00 4.77
C ILE A 167 -32.75 -11.40 5.11
N ALA A 168 -34.01 -11.66 4.75
CA ALA A 168 -34.67 -12.93 5.05
C ALA A 168 -34.19 -14.11 4.18
N ASP A 169 -33.94 -13.85 2.90
CA ASP A 169 -33.44 -14.85 1.95
C ASP A 169 -32.15 -14.38 1.28
N PRO A 170 -30.97 -14.75 1.83
CA PRO A 170 -29.68 -14.40 1.26
C PRO A 170 -29.47 -14.91 -0.16
N ALA A 171 -30.07 -16.06 -0.52
CA ALA A 171 -29.92 -16.66 -1.84
C ALA A 171 -30.65 -15.85 -2.92
N ALA A 172 -31.92 -15.49 -2.64
CA ALA A 172 -32.70 -14.63 -3.54
C ALA A 172 -32.05 -13.25 -3.71
N VAL A 173 -31.54 -12.67 -2.62
CA VAL A 173 -30.86 -11.37 -2.65
C VAL A 173 -29.54 -11.47 -3.43
N ALA A 174 -28.71 -12.49 -3.21
CA ALA A 174 -27.48 -12.70 -4.00
C ALA A 174 -27.78 -12.81 -5.50
N LYS A 175 -28.81 -13.60 -5.87
CA LYS A 175 -29.23 -13.74 -7.27
C LYS A 175 -29.70 -12.42 -7.87
N ARG A 176 -30.49 -11.64 -7.12
CA ARG A 176 -30.95 -10.31 -7.53
C ARG A 176 -29.79 -9.35 -7.74
N VAL A 177 -28.82 -9.31 -6.82
CA VAL A 177 -27.61 -8.49 -6.96
C VAL A 177 -26.84 -8.86 -8.23
N ARG A 178 -26.65 -10.16 -8.53
CA ARG A 178 -25.98 -10.59 -9.77
C ARG A 178 -26.74 -10.18 -11.03
N GLN A 179 -28.08 -10.27 -11.01
CA GLN A 179 -28.91 -9.83 -12.15
C GLN A 179 -28.79 -8.31 -12.37
N LEU A 180 -28.95 -7.52 -11.31
CA LEU A 180 -28.80 -6.06 -11.38
C LEU A 180 -27.39 -5.64 -11.78
N THR A 181 -26.38 -6.39 -11.36
CA THR A 181 -24.98 -6.19 -11.74
C THR A 181 -24.82 -6.28 -13.27
N LEU A 182 -25.41 -7.30 -13.92
CA LEU A 182 -25.42 -7.42 -15.37
C LEU A 182 -26.27 -6.36 -16.08
N GLU A 183 -27.41 -5.98 -15.50
CA GLU A 183 -28.28 -4.93 -16.04
C GLU A 183 -27.57 -3.57 -16.02
N GLN A 184 -26.88 -3.25 -14.92
CA GLN A 184 -26.14 -2.00 -14.76
C GLN A 184 -24.89 -1.97 -15.64
N GLU A 185 -24.18 -3.09 -15.80
CA GLU A 185 -23.08 -3.21 -16.76
C GLU A 185 -23.55 -2.97 -18.19
N ARG A 186 -24.71 -3.54 -18.56
CA ARG A 186 -25.32 -3.33 -19.89
C ARG A 186 -25.79 -1.90 -20.10
N ALA A 187 -26.37 -1.26 -19.07
CA ALA A 187 -26.87 0.10 -19.14
C ALA A 187 -25.74 1.14 -19.21
N ASN A 188 -24.67 0.92 -18.46
CA ASN A 188 -23.59 1.87 -18.27
C ASN A 188 -22.20 1.24 -18.48
N PRO A 189 -21.89 0.74 -19.69
CA PRO A 189 -20.63 0.02 -19.95
C PRO A 189 -19.37 0.90 -19.83
N GLN A 190 -19.53 2.23 -19.81
CA GLN A 190 -18.43 3.16 -19.63
C GLN A 190 -18.06 3.40 -18.16
N LEU A 191 -18.89 2.98 -17.22
CA LEU A 191 -18.60 3.16 -15.80
C LEU A 191 -17.64 2.07 -15.29
N PRO A 192 -16.77 2.40 -14.33
CA PRO A 192 -15.89 1.42 -13.69
C PRO A 192 -16.67 0.27 -13.05
N SER A 193 -16.06 -0.92 -13.06
CA SER A 193 -16.62 -2.16 -12.50
C SER A 193 -17.21 -2.01 -11.09
N SER A 194 -16.52 -1.29 -10.23
CA SER A 194 -16.93 -1.02 -8.85
C SER A 194 -18.21 -0.18 -8.75
N GLN A 195 -18.45 0.75 -9.69
CA GLN A 195 -19.59 1.66 -9.60
C GLN A 195 -20.91 0.94 -9.87
N TRP A 196 -21.00 0.19 -10.97
CA TRP A 196 -22.22 -0.56 -11.27
C TRP A 196 -22.45 -1.73 -10.30
N ARG A 197 -21.39 -2.38 -9.81
CA ARG A 197 -21.53 -3.38 -8.72
C ARG A 197 -22.02 -2.77 -7.41
N THR A 198 -21.50 -1.59 -7.04
CA THR A 198 -21.99 -0.85 -5.86
C THR A 198 -23.48 -0.52 -6.03
N GLN A 199 -23.88 0.01 -7.18
CA GLN A 199 -25.29 0.33 -7.47
C GLN A 199 -26.17 -0.92 -7.40
N ALA A 200 -25.75 -2.02 -8.01
CA ALA A 200 -26.48 -3.28 -7.96
C ALA A 200 -26.64 -3.85 -6.54
N VAL A 201 -25.64 -3.68 -5.67
CA VAL A 201 -25.75 -4.05 -4.24
C VAL A 201 -26.73 -3.14 -3.50
N LEU A 202 -26.67 -1.83 -3.75
CA LEU A 202 -27.60 -0.88 -3.13
C LEU A 202 -29.05 -1.15 -3.55
N ASP A 203 -29.29 -1.45 -4.82
CA ASP A 203 -30.62 -1.71 -5.37
C ASP A 203 -31.13 -3.13 -5.05
N GLY A 204 -30.22 -4.11 -5.01
CA GLY A 204 -30.55 -5.53 -4.84
C GLY A 204 -30.61 -5.99 -3.40
N ALA A 205 -29.79 -5.39 -2.53
CA ALA A 205 -29.63 -5.76 -1.12
C ALA A 205 -29.89 -4.58 -0.16
N ALA A 206 -30.78 -3.65 -0.53
CA ALA A 206 -31.22 -2.55 0.33
C ALA A 206 -31.75 -3.08 1.67
N SER A 207 -30.94 -2.99 2.72
CA SER A 207 -31.26 -3.45 4.06
C SER A 207 -30.46 -2.65 5.11
N ASP A 208 -30.91 -2.70 6.36
CA ASP A 208 -30.20 -2.11 7.49
C ASP A 208 -28.79 -2.70 7.63
N PHE A 209 -28.64 -4.00 7.33
CA PHE A 209 -27.34 -4.67 7.30
C PHE A 209 -26.39 -4.01 6.30
N THR A 210 -26.82 -3.87 5.04
CA THR A 210 -25.99 -3.34 3.95
C THR A 210 -25.62 -1.88 4.20
N TRP A 211 -26.56 -1.08 4.70
CA TRP A 211 -26.30 0.32 5.03
C TRP A 211 -25.26 0.46 6.16
N LYS A 212 -25.40 -0.29 7.26
CA LYS A 212 -24.42 -0.29 8.36
C LYS A 212 -23.05 -0.76 7.89
N LEU A 213 -23.03 -1.82 7.09
CA LEU A 213 -21.80 -2.37 6.52
C LEU A 213 -21.05 -1.33 5.68
N PHE A 214 -21.74 -0.66 4.74
CA PHE A 214 -21.12 0.34 3.88
C PHE A 214 -20.60 1.53 4.67
N SER A 215 -21.40 2.04 5.61
CA SER A 215 -21.03 3.17 6.48
C SER A 215 -19.79 2.86 7.33
N TRP A 216 -19.68 1.64 7.87
CA TRP A 216 -18.55 1.25 8.72
C TRP A 216 -17.34 0.75 7.94
N HIS A 217 -17.52 0.22 6.74
CA HIS A 217 -16.43 -0.23 5.88
C HIS A 217 -15.47 0.90 5.54
N ASP A 218 -15.99 2.04 5.07
CA ASP A 218 -15.14 3.18 4.69
C ASP A 218 -14.36 3.72 5.90
N ASN A 219 -15.03 3.88 7.04
CA ASN A 219 -14.41 4.32 8.30
C ASN A 219 -13.33 3.33 8.79
N THR A 220 -13.60 2.04 8.70
CA THR A 220 -12.67 0.98 9.10
C THR A 220 -11.46 0.94 8.18
N LEU A 221 -11.69 1.06 6.87
CA LEU A 221 -10.63 1.07 5.87
C LEU A 221 -9.68 2.27 6.08
N GLU A 222 -10.22 3.44 6.42
CA GLU A 222 -9.41 4.63 6.69
C GLU A 222 -8.55 4.47 7.96
N ARG A 223 -9.13 3.93 9.05
CA ARG A 223 -8.37 3.60 10.27
C ARG A 223 -7.25 2.60 10.00
N ILE A 224 -7.54 1.55 9.23
CA ILE A 224 -6.56 0.53 8.83
C ILE A 224 -5.44 1.13 8.00
N LYS A 225 -5.76 1.97 7.01
CA LYS A 225 -4.76 2.65 6.18
C LYS A 225 -3.82 3.49 7.04
N ALA A 226 -4.35 4.24 8.00
CA ALA A 226 -3.55 5.04 8.91
C ALA A 226 -2.62 4.18 9.78
N ALA A 227 -3.14 3.09 10.36
CA ALA A 227 -2.35 2.15 11.17
C ALA A 227 -1.23 1.47 10.36
N PHE A 228 -1.55 1.00 9.16
CA PHE A 228 -0.58 0.41 8.23
C PHE A 228 0.50 1.43 7.82
N ALA A 229 0.11 2.67 7.52
CA ALA A 229 1.06 3.73 7.16
C ALA A 229 2.02 4.05 8.31
N LEU A 230 1.54 4.03 9.56
CA LEU A 230 2.39 4.20 10.73
C LEU A 230 3.41 3.06 10.86
N GLU A 231 2.97 1.79 10.78
CA GLU A 231 3.90 0.66 10.85
C GLU A 231 4.92 0.68 9.71
N ALA A 232 4.49 1.00 8.49
CA ALA A 232 5.39 1.12 7.34
C ALA A 232 6.47 2.20 7.56
N ARG A 233 6.10 3.34 8.16
CA ARG A 233 7.05 4.40 8.53
C ARG A 233 8.02 3.94 9.62
N VAL A 234 7.52 3.31 10.68
CA VAL A 234 8.36 2.78 11.76
C VAL A 234 9.35 1.74 11.23
N LEU A 235 8.88 0.80 10.42
CA LEU A 235 9.73 -0.21 9.79
C LEU A 235 10.80 0.43 8.90
N SER A 236 10.43 1.43 8.11
CA SER A 236 11.37 2.15 7.24
C SER A 236 12.44 2.89 8.05
N CYS A 237 12.07 3.53 9.16
CA CYS A 237 13.02 4.18 10.08
C CYS A 237 13.99 3.16 10.70
N VAL A 238 13.48 2.01 11.17
CA VAL A 238 14.31 0.94 11.74
C VAL A 238 15.27 0.38 10.69
N LEU A 239 14.80 0.15 9.46
CA LEU A 239 15.64 -0.31 8.36
C LEU A 239 16.70 0.72 7.98
N ALA A 240 16.36 2.01 7.93
CA ALA A 240 17.32 3.08 7.68
C ALA A 240 18.44 3.08 8.72
N LEU A 241 18.10 2.91 10.01
CA LEU A 241 19.07 2.80 11.08
C LEU A 241 19.96 1.56 10.90
N ILE A 242 19.37 0.39 10.66
CA ILE A 242 20.12 -0.86 10.43
C ILE A 242 21.09 -0.70 9.27
N VAL A 243 20.65 -0.16 8.14
CA VAL A 243 21.48 0.06 6.95
C VAL A 243 22.61 1.04 7.25
N CYS A 244 22.34 2.13 7.97
CA CYS A 244 23.35 3.10 8.37
C CYS A 244 24.46 2.46 9.22
N PHE A 245 24.09 1.65 10.21
CA PHE A 245 25.05 0.92 11.05
C PHE A 245 25.78 -0.20 10.28
N ALA A 246 25.08 -0.95 9.42
CA ALA A 246 25.65 -2.07 8.69
C ALA A 246 26.66 -1.62 7.63
N ILE A 247 26.38 -0.52 6.92
CA ILE A 247 27.28 0.06 5.91
C ILE A 247 28.42 0.84 6.59
N LYS A 248 28.35 1.08 7.91
CA LYS A 248 29.24 2.00 8.63
C LYS A 248 29.34 3.32 7.88
N LEU A 249 28.19 3.91 7.56
CA LEU A 249 28.13 5.23 6.93
C LEU A 249 28.57 6.28 7.95
N ASP A 250 29.88 6.38 8.18
CA ASP A 250 30.47 7.49 8.88
C ASP A 250 30.54 8.66 7.89
N GLY A 251 29.61 9.60 8.04
CA GLY A 251 29.56 10.81 7.21
C GLY A 251 30.90 11.57 7.21
N PHE A 252 31.65 11.53 8.32
CA PHE A 252 32.95 12.19 8.41
C PHE A 252 34.04 11.40 7.66
N GLU A 253 34.00 10.07 7.68
CA GLU A 253 34.92 9.26 6.86
C GLU A 253 34.59 9.38 5.36
N LEU A 254 33.31 9.44 5.01
CA LEU A 254 32.85 9.61 3.62
C LEU A 254 33.33 10.96 3.06
N VAL A 255 33.15 12.04 3.82
CA VAL A 255 33.63 13.37 3.43
C VAL A 255 35.16 13.39 3.35
N LYS A 256 35.87 12.79 4.30
CA LYS A 256 37.34 12.67 4.24
C LYS A 256 37.80 11.92 2.98
N ARG A 257 37.17 10.79 2.64
CA ARG A 257 37.50 10.03 1.43
C ARG A 257 37.15 10.79 0.15
N LEU A 258 35.98 11.43 0.07
CA LEU A 258 35.58 12.26 -1.07
C LEU A 258 36.48 13.48 -1.28
N THR A 259 37.04 14.03 -0.20
CA THR A 259 37.95 15.18 -0.26
C THR A 259 39.37 14.79 -0.69
N VAL A 260 39.77 13.54 -0.45
CA VAL A 260 41.12 13.01 -0.68
C VAL A 260 41.24 12.28 -2.03
N ASP A 261 40.23 11.51 -2.44
CA ASP A 261 40.26 10.71 -3.69
C ASP A 261 39.43 11.33 -4.82
N GLY A 262 40.04 12.20 -5.64
CA GLY A 262 39.39 12.80 -6.81
C GLY A 262 38.88 11.76 -7.83
N LYS A 263 39.55 10.61 -7.96
CA LYS A 263 39.14 9.51 -8.84
C LYS A 263 37.81 8.85 -8.44
N TYR A 264 37.46 8.88 -7.16
CA TYR A 264 36.19 8.33 -6.67
C TYR A 264 35.02 9.29 -6.99
N LEU A 265 35.30 10.59 -6.97
CA LEU A 265 34.36 11.65 -7.33
C LEU A 265 33.98 11.56 -8.82
N ASP A 266 34.99 11.40 -9.69
CA ASP A 266 34.77 11.18 -11.13
C ASP A 266 33.91 9.93 -11.41
N ALA A 267 34.16 8.83 -10.68
CA ALA A 267 33.39 7.59 -10.81
C ALA A 267 31.93 7.73 -10.31
N MET A 268 31.69 8.52 -9.27
CA MET A 268 30.33 8.80 -8.78
C MET A 268 29.56 9.74 -9.70
N VAL A 269 30.18 10.79 -10.24
CA VAL A 269 29.58 11.67 -11.24
C VAL A 269 29.25 10.89 -12.52
N ALA A 270 30.13 9.99 -12.95
CA ALA A 270 29.86 9.10 -14.07
C ALA A 270 28.64 8.18 -13.81
N ARG A 271 28.48 7.64 -12.59
CA ARG A 271 27.29 6.84 -12.24
C ARG A 271 26.02 7.69 -12.10
N ALA A 272 26.12 8.89 -11.56
CA ALA A 272 24.99 9.81 -11.43
C ALA A 272 24.47 10.26 -12.81
N THR A 273 25.38 10.56 -13.75
CA THR A 273 25.01 10.92 -15.13
C THR A 273 24.38 9.74 -15.88
N VAL A 274 24.80 8.50 -15.62
CA VAL A 274 24.16 7.29 -16.16
C VAL A 274 22.76 7.09 -15.58
N ALA A 275 22.59 7.24 -14.26
CA ALA A 275 21.28 7.15 -13.61
C ALA A 275 20.32 8.25 -14.10
N GLN A 276 20.82 9.47 -14.29
CA GLN A 276 20.05 10.59 -14.82
C GLN A 276 19.63 10.38 -16.28
N LYS A 277 20.53 9.86 -17.12
CA LYS A 277 20.18 9.45 -18.49
C LYS A 277 19.12 8.36 -18.51
N HIS A 278 19.23 7.34 -17.66
CA HIS A 278 18.19 6.31 -17.54
C HIS A 278 16.83 6.89 -17.14
N PHE A 279 16.79 7.87 -16.23
CA PHE A 279 15.55 8.58 -15.90
C PHE A 279 15.01 9.38 -17.08
N GLU A 280 15.86 10.10 -17.80
CA GLU A 280 15.46 10.86 -19.00
C GLU A 280 15.01 9.95 -20.14
N ASP A 281 15.65 8.80 -20.33
CA ASP A 281 15.33 7.83 -21.36
C ASP A 281 14.01 7.12 -21.03
N VAL A 282 13.77 6.79 -19.76
CA VAL A 282 12.45 6.32 -19.31
C VAL A 282 11.39 7.42 -19.44
N ALA A 283 11.72 8.68 -19.16
CA ALA A 283 10.80 9.80 -19.35
C ALA A 283 10.51 10.12 -20.83
N LYS A 284 11.47 9.89 -21.74
CA LYS A 284 11.36 10.10 -23.20
C LYS A 284 10.76 8.90 -23.94
N ALA A 285 10.93 7.68 -23.44
CA ALA A 285 10.36 6.45 -24.01
C ALA A 285 8.84 6.32 -23.75
N VAL A 286 8.25 7.30 -23.06
CA VAL A 286 6.83 7.42 -22.76
C VAL A 286 6.22 8.35 -23.83
N PRO A 287 5.56 7.82 -24.88
CA PRO A 287 5.07 8.65 -25.99
C PRO A 287 3.92 9.55 -25.55
N SER A 288 4.05 10.85 -25.83
CA SER A 288 3.11 11.94 -25.52
C SER A 288 1.75 11.90 -26.25
N GLY A 289 1.24 10.70 -26.53
CA GLY A 289 -0.04 10.51 -27.20
C GLY A 289 -0.73 9.18 -26.93
N GLY A 290 -0.29 8.39 -25.94
CA GLY A 290 -0.82 7.03 -25.72
C GLY A 290 -0.96 6.59 -24.27
N LEU A 291 -0.89 7.51 -23.30
CA LEU A 291 -0.97 7.15 -21.88
C LEU A 291 -2.24 7.68 -21.26
N THR A 292 -2.89 6.82 -20.46
CA THR A 292 -4.04 7.19 -19.65
C THR A 292 -3.65 8.32 -18.70
N GLY A 293 -4.60 9.22 -18.41
CA GLY A 293 -4.33 10.50 -17.74
C GLY A 293 -3.60 10.43 -16.39
N ALA A 294 -3.52 9.26 -15.74
CA ALA A 294 -2.73 9.05 -14.53
C ALA A 294 -1.21 9.05 -14.79
N ALA A 295 -0.74 8.45 -15.88
CA ALA A 295 0.68 8.43 -16.22
C ALA A 295 1.17 9.77 -16.80
N ASP A 296 0.30 10.45 -17.55
CA ASP A 296 0.58 11.80 -18.06
C ASP A 296 0.60 12.83 -16.92
N LYS A 297 -0.28 12.65 -15.92
CA LYS A 297 -0.26 13.43 -14.68
C LYS A 297 0.95 13.09 -13.81
N ALA A 298 1.33 11.82 -13.66
CA ALA A 298 2.52 11.43 -12.89
C ALA A 298 3.81 11.99 -13.50
N LEU A 299 3.90 12.03 -14.83
CA LEU A 299 5.02 12.64 -15.55
C LEU A 299 5.04 14.17 -15.38
N LYS A 300 3.88 14.84 -15.51
CA LYS A 300 3.76 16.27 -15.24
C LYS A 300 4.12 16.59 -13.79
N ASP A 301 3.58 15.87 -12.84
CA ASP A 301 3.86 16.13 -11.44
C ASP A 301 5.31 15.81 -11.05
N ALA A 302 5.97 14.85 -11.71
CA ALA A 302 7.41 14.58 -11.53
C ALA A 302 8.28 15.68 -12.16
N THR A 303 7.82 16.26 -13.27
CA THR A 303 8.46 17.40 -13.93
C THR A 303 8.27 18.68 -13.12
N ASP A 304 7.09 18.88 -12.53
CA ASP A 304 6.78 19.99 -11.64
C ASP A 304 7.49 19.86 -10.29
N ALA A 305 7.67 18.63 -9.78
CA ALA A 305 8.52 18.38 -8.61
C ALA A 305 9.99 18.67 -8.89
N LYS A 306 10.48 18.35 -10.09
CA LYS A 306 11.84 18.71 -10.52
C LYS A 306 12.00 20.23 -10.67
N LEU A 307 11.04 20.91 -11.31
CA LEU A 307 11.01 22.36 -11.43
C LEU A 307 10.90 23.05 -10.06
N GLY A 308 10.12 22.50 -9.13
CA GLY A 308 10.00 22.96 -7.76
C GLY A 308 11.29 22.75 -6.96
N LEU A 309 11.98 21.62 -7.17
CA LEU A 309 13.29 21.36 -6.59
C LEU A 309 14.34 22.32 -7.16
N ASP A 310 14.33 22.57 -8.47
CA ASP A 310 15.26 23.50 -9.13
C ASP A 310 14.98 24.96 -8.73
N ALA A 311 13.72 25.34 -8.53
CA ALA A 311 13.31 26.63 -7.99
C ALA A 311 13.64 26.77 -6.50
N ALA A 312 13.51 25.70 -5.71
CA ALA A 312 13.93 25.65 -4.31
C ALA A 312 15.46 25.73 -4.19
N ILE A 313 16.20 25.08 -5.10
CA ILE A 313 17.66 25.19 -5.19
C ILE A 313 18.08 26.59 -5.64
N GLY A 314 17.33 27.23 -6.55
CA GLY A 314 17.52 28.64 -6.95
C GLY A 314 17.27 29.63 -5.81
N THR A 315 16.15 29.46 -5.11
CA THR A 315 15.80 30.25 -3.92
C THR A 315 16.60 29.87 -2.67
N LEU A 316 17.37 28.77 -2.66
CA LEU A 316 18.39 28.49 -1.66
C LEU A 316 19.73 29.14 -2.03
N LYS A 317 20.04 29.30 -3.32
CA LYS A 317 21.27 29.97 -3.79
C LYS A 317 21.29 31.47 -3.48
N GLU A 318 20.15 32.16 -3.50
CA GLU A 318 20.08 33.61 -3.24
C GLU A 318 20.22 34.01 -1.75
N PRO A 319 19.46 33.44 -0.79
CA PRO A 319 19.57 33.79 0.62
C PRO A 319 20.83 33.20 1.26
N THR A 320 21.39 32.09 0.76
CA THR A 320 22.69 31.60 1.26
C THR A 320 23.84 32.50 0.81
N LEU A 321 23.79 33.06 -0.41
CA LEU A 321 24.78 34.07 -0.83
C LEU A 321 24.66 35.35 0.02
N ALA A 322 23.43 35.81 0.30
CA ALA A 322 23.20 36.99 1.14
C ALA A 322 23.60 36.77 2.60
N LEU A 323 23.33 35.59 3.18
CA LEU A 323 23.77 35.20 4.52
C LEU A 323 25.29 35.12 4.61
N PHE A 324 25.95 34.57 3.58
CA PHE A 324 27.41 34.47 3.54
C PHE A 324 28.11 35.82 3.32
N GLN A 325 27.49 36.76 2.58
CA GLN A 325 27.99 38.13 2.45
C GLN A 325 27.81 38.92 3.76
N ASP A 326 26.64 38.85 4.41
CA ASP A 326 26.41 39.53 5.69
C ASP A 326 27.31 38.98 6.81
N TRP A 327 27.60 37.67 6.81
CA TRP A 327 28.54 37.03 7.74
C TRP A 327 30.00 37.45 7.49
N ARG A 328 30.38 37.71 6.23
CA ARG A 328 31.71 38.18 5.84
C ARG A 328 31.92 39.65 6.19
N ASP A 329 30.88 40.46 6.10
CA ASP A 329 30.96 41.92 6.30
C ASP A 329 30.79 42.34 7.76
N LYS A 330 30.15 41.52 8.61
CA LYS A 330 29.84 41.93 10.00
C LYS A 330 30.62 41.27 11.12
N GLY A 331 31.41 40.22 10.89
CA GLY A 331 32.42 39.75 11.85
C GLY A 331 31.94 39.50 13.30
N GLU A 332 30.64 39.35 13.54
CA GLU A 332 30.06 39.15 14.87
C GLU A 332 29.29 37.82 14.90
N ALA A 333 29.73 36.94 15.78
CA ALA A 333 29.14 35.62 15.99
C ALA A 333 27.75 35.76 16.63
N LYS A 334 26.70 35.70 15.81
CA LYS A 334 25.38 35.30 16.32
C LYS A 334 25.33 33.78 16.41
N THR A 335 25.02 33.29 17.60
CA THR A 335 24.88 31.86 17.90
C THR A 335 23.67 31.27 17.17
N MET A 336 23.77 29.97 16.89
CA MET A 336 22.86 29.13 16.11
C MET A 336 21.41 29.01 16.65
N ALA A 337 21.05 29.81 17.66
CA ALA A 337 19.76 29.77 18.35
C ALA A 337 18.69 30.66 17.70
N ASP A 338 19.07 31.62 16.84
CA ASP A 338 18.14 32.62 16.27
C ASP A 338 17.64 32.29 14.86
N VAL A 339 17.98 31.11 14.30
CA VAL A 339 17.51 30.70 12.96
C VAL A 339 16.15 29.99 13.08
N PRO A 340 15.07 30.52 12.48
CA PRO A 340 13.76 29.88 12.53
C PRO A 340 13.80 28.59 11.70
N TRP A 341 13.55 27.46 12.35
CA TRP A 341 13.40 26.16 11.71
C TRP A 341 12.08 26.12 10.93
N TRP A 342 12.15 25.99 9.59
CA TRP A 342 11.02 25.83 8.67
C TRP A 342 11.37 24.74 7.62
N PRO A 343 10.42 24.00 7.02
CA PRO A 343 9.69 22.86 7.53
C PRO A 343 10.01 21.59 6.68
N LEU A 344 10.80 20.66 7.19
CA LEU A 344 11.05 19.39 6.48
C LEU A 344 9.83 18.45 6.50
N THR A 345 8.69 18.90 7.03
CA THR A 345 7.44 18.14 7.13
C THR A 345 6.65 18.07 5.83
N ASP A 346 6.79 19.05 4.91
CA ASP A 346 5.93 19.16 3.73
C ASP A 346 6.43 18.38 2.50
N LEU A 347 7.72 18.05 2.42
CA LEU A 347 8.26 17.18 1.37
C LEU A 347 7.86 15.70 1.56
N TRP A 348 7.54 15.31 2.80
CA TRP A 348 7.16 13.93 3.15
C TRP A 348 5.65 13.69 3.11
N SER A 349 4.81 14.72 3.23
CA SER A 349 3.36 14.58 3.07
C SER A 349 2.96 14.31 1.61
N TRP A 350 3.75 14.81 0.65
CA TRP A 350 3.50 14.75 -0.79
C TRP A 350 3.66 13.33 -1.40
N SER A 351 4.52 12.49 -0.83
CA SER A 351 4.73 11.11 -1.32
C SER A 351 3.68 10.12 -0.81
N LEU A 352 3.12 10.39 0.37
CA LEU A 352 2.13 9.53 1.02
C LEU A 352 0.70 9.77 0.52
N THR A 353 0.39 10.95 -0.02
CA THR A 353 -0.95 11.24 -0.58
C THR A 353 -1.23 10.57 -1.92
N ARG A 354 -0.21 10.13 -2.68
CA ARG A 354 -0.43 9.41 -3.96
C ARG A 354 -0.70 7.92 -3.79
N ILE A 355 -0.20 7.31 -2.74
CA ILE A 355 -0.36 5.85 -2.51
C ILE A 355 -1.81 5.50 -2.13
N THR A 356 -2.63 6.47 -1.72
CA THR A 356 -4.04 6.28 -1.40
C THR A 356 -5.00 6.53 -2.58
N ALA A 357 -4.53 7.10 -3.70
CA ALA A 357 -5.41 7.56 -4.80
C ALA A 357 -5.38 6.71 -6.08
N GLU A 358 -4.40 5.83 -6.29
CA GLU A 358 -4.33 5.01 -7.50
C GLU A 358 -4.99 3.63 -7.31
N GLY A 359 -6.24 3.56 -7.75
CA GLY A 359 -6.94 2.33 -8.07
C GLY A 359 -6.33 1.63 -9.29
N TYR A 360 -6.47 0.31 -9.29
CA TYR A 360 -6.14 -0.65 -10.35
C TYR A 360 -6.35 -0.12 -11.78
N PRO A 361 -5.38 -0.25 -12.70
CA PRO A 361 -5.67 -0.34 -14.12
C PRO A 361 -5.97 -1.80 -14.49
N ASP A 362 -7.23 -2.06 -14.80
CA ASP A 362 -7.67 -3.19 -15.62
C ASP A 362 -7.01 -3.02 -17.01
N HIS A 363 -6.15 -3.96 -17.44
CA HIS A 363 -5.93 -4.34 -18.84
C HIS A 363 -4.85 -5.44 -18.90
N ILE A 364 -5.28 -6.68 -19.16
CA ILE A 364 -4.43 -7.77 -19.66
C ILE A 364 -4.54 -7.72 -21.19
N PRO A 365 -3.48 -7.42 -21.95
CA PRO A 365 -3.46 -7.78 -23.35
C PRO A 365 -3.02 -9.24 -23.47
N GLY A 366 -3.87 -10.05 -24.10
CA GLY A 366 -3.53 -11.39 -24.53
C GLY A 366 -2.34 -11.36 -25.50
N LEU A 367 -1.40 -12.27 -25.29
CA LEU A 367 -0.47 -12.71 -26.31
C LEU A 367 -0.72 -14.19 -26.57
N LEU A 368 -1.31 -14.39 -27.74
CA LEU A 368 -1.43 -15.63 -28.45
C LEU A 368 -0.06 -16.16 -28.91
N PHE A 369 -0.04 -17.49 -29.00
CA PHE A 369 0.71 -18.39 -29.90
C PHE A 369 2.07 -18.99 -29.48
N SER A 370 2.02 -20.33 -29.62
CA SER A 370 3.05 -21.36 -29.80
C SER A 370 3.65 -22.02 -28.57
#